data_AF-A0AAP2MRS8-F1
#
_entry.id   AF-A0AAP2MRS8-F1
#
_cell.length_a   1.000
_cell.length_b   1.000
_cell.length_c   1.000
_cell.angle_alpha   90.00
_cell.angle_beta   90.00
_cell.angle_gamma   90.00
#
_symmetry.space_group_name_H-M   'P 1'
#
loop_
_entity.id
_entity.type
_entity.pdbx_description
1 polymer ?
#
loop_
_entity_poly.entity_id
_entity_poly.type
_entity_poly.pdbx_seq_one_letter_code
_entity_poly.pdbx_strand_id
1 'polypeptide(L)'
;MNISKRGDHLFATGLPKTIGDVAKLVRTQIGEYSEGRVLADELFAMQRELGGNEFDVTINRGRPFSGHDTHSLIFGTVVDRFRLDMQAVVFAMKHRRSIDARDGAQRGEALTQANAHLATAKQYAQFTVGRLFDAVVDRDVLKQILDATSTTRGRAPAEQKGIEEAKRKLSDARYRILGAIGRM
;
A
#
# COMPACT_ATOMS: atom_id res chain seq x y z
N MET A 1 -31.28 -13.80 7.47
CA MET A 1 -30.30 -13.29 6.48
C MET A 1 -29.26 -12.51 7.27
N ASN A 2 -28.04 -13.04 7.45
CA ASN A 2 -26.99 -12.38 8.23
C ASN A 2 -26.41 -11.22 7.43
N ILE A 3 -26.75 -9.99 7.80
CA ILE A 3 -26.18 -8.77 7.25
C ILE A 3 -24.81 -8.59 7.89
N SER A 4 -23.76 -9.08 7.25
CA SER A 4 -22.39 -8.77 7.64
C SER A 4 -22.06 -7.35 7.14
N LYS A 5 -21.51 -6.50 8.01
CA LYS A 5 -20.94 -5.21 7.59
C LYS A 5 -19.64 -5.50 6.85
N ARG A 6 -19.60 -5.19 5.55
CA ARG A 6 -18.47 -5.46 4.67
C ARG A 6 -17.21 -4.79 5.21
N GLY A 7 -16.13 -5.55 5.41
CA GLY A 7 -14.75 -5.03 5.55
C GLY A 7 -14.44 -3.92 6.57
N ASP A 8 -15.39 -3.43 7.39
CA ASP A 8 -15.23 -2.23 8.23
C ASP A 8 -13.98 -2.32 9.12
N HIS A 9 -13.63 -3.49 9.63
CA HIS A 9 -12.45 -3.72 10.48
C HIS A 9 -11.13 -3.81 9.69
N LEU A 10 -11.15 -4.29 8.44
CA LEU A 10 -9.95 -4.41 7.58
C LEU A 10 -9.61 -3.07 6.92
N PHE A 11 -10.63 -2.31 6.51
CA PHE A 11 -10.48 -1.05 5.81
C PHE A 11 -10.43 0.18 6.72
N ALA A 12 -11.36 0.32 7.68
CA ALA A 12 -11.45 1.55 8.49
C ALA A 12 -10.35 1.68 9.55
N THR A 13 -9.65 0.59 9.88
CA THR A 13 -8.62 0.60 10.94
C THR A 13 -7.35 -0.16 10.55
N GLY A 14 -7.42 -1.17 9.69
CA GLY A 14 -6.30 -2.07 9.37
C GLY A 14 -5.30 -1.48 8.39
N LEU A 15 -5.74 -0.95 7.25
CA LEU A 15 -4.84 -0.49 6.18
C LEU A 15 -3.98 0.73 6.58
N PRO A 16 -4.56 1.87 7.03
CA PRO A 16 -3.74 3.01 7.45
C PRO A 16 -2.79 2.65 8.59
N LYS A 17 -3.24 1.77 9.51
CA LYS A 17 -2.38 1.25 10.57
C LYS A 17 -1.22 0.42 10.02
N THR A 18 -1.46 -0.53 9.12
CA THR A 18 -0.40 -1.35 8.52
C THR A 18 0.62 -0.50 7.78
N ILE A 19 0.16 0.48 7.00
CA ILE A 19 1.06 1.41 6.30
C ILE A 19 1.87 2.22 7.31
N GLY A 20 1.23 2.74 8.38
CA GLY A 20 1.92 3.46 9.45
C GLY A 20 2.92 2.60 10.22
N ASP A 21 2.61 1.33 10.46
CA ASP A 21 3.50 0.38 11.13
C ASP A 21 4.72 0.07 10.23
N VAL A 22 4.52 -0.09 8.93
CA VAL A 22 5.61 -0.23 7.95
C VAL A 22 6.44 1.07 7.85
N ALA A 23 5.80 2.24 7.81
CA ALA A 23 6.48 3.54 7.76
C ALA A 23 7.39 3.72 8.99
N LYS A 24 6.87 3.41 10.19
CA LYS A 24 7.64 3.41 11.43
C LYS A 24 8.79 2.42 11.38
N LEU A 25 8.56 1.21 10.87
CA LEU A 25 9.62 0.21 10.72
C LEU A 25 10.75 0.75 9.82
N VAL A 26 10.41 1.24 8.62
CA VAL A 26 11.38 1.82 7.68
C VAL A 26 12.14 2.98 8.34
N ARG A 27 11.42 3.91 8.99
CA ARG A 27 12.00 5.07 9.67
C ARG A 27 13.00 4.66 10.74
N THR A 28 12.63 3.69 11.59
CA THR A 28 13.46 3.22 12.70
C THR A 28 14.66 2.42 12.22
N GLN A 29 14.48 1.58 11.19
CA GLN A 29 15.48 0.58 10.81
C GLN A 29 16.46 1.08 9.75
N ILE A 30 16.03 1.95 8.85
CA ILE A 30 16.84 2.46 7.74
C ILE A 30 16.66 3.97 7.49
N GLY A 31 15.95 4.70 8.34
CA GLY A 31 15.66 6.13 8.16
C GLY A 31 16.85 7.08 8.43
N GLU A 32 17.96 6.54 8.95
CA GLU A 32 19.24 7.25 9.00
C GLU A 32 19.79 7.51 7.59
N TYR A 33 19.53 6.61 6.65
CA TYR A 33 19.90 6.75 5.24
C TYR A 33 18.89 7.60 4.47
N SER A 34 19.37 8.31 3.45
CA SER A 34 18.53 9.20 2.62
C SER A 34 17.37 8.46 1.97
N GLU A 35 17.63 7.25 1.45
CA GLU A 35 16.68 6.44 0.71
C GLU A 35 15.59 5.87 1.65
N GLY A 36 16.00 5.40 2.84
CA GLY A 36 15.07 4.93 3.86
C GLY A 36 14.21 6.05 4.44
N ARG A 37 14.76 7.26 4.58
CA ARG A 37 13.99 8.45 5.00
C ARG A 37 12.92 8.82 3.97
N VAL A 38 13.30 8.90 2.69
CA VAL A 38 12.37 9.17 1.60
C VAL A 38 11.25 8.13 1.57
N LEU A 39 11.57 6.83 1.66
CA LEU A 39 10.53 5.79 1.69
C LEU A 39 9.60 5.93 2.90
N ALA A 40 10.13 6.19 4.10
CA ALA A 40 9.30 6.38 5.29
C ALA A 40 8.38 7.58 5.16
N ASP A 41 8.88 8.71 4.66
CA ASP A 41 8.11 9.94 4.49
C ASP A 41 6.97 9.74 3.48
N GLU A 42 7.22 9.05 2.37
CA GLU A 42 6.21 8.71 1.37
C GLU A 42 5.16 7.74 1.94
N LEU A 43 5.56 6.76 2.76
CA LEU A 43 4.63 5.85 3.45
C LEU A 43 3.76 6.59 4.48
N PHE A 44 4.31 7.55 5.23
CA PHE A 44 3.51 8.39 6.12
C PHE A 44 2.56 9.31 5.35
N ALA A 45 2.97 9.82 4.18
CA ALA A 45 2.07 10.58 3.31
C ALA A 45 0.92 9.69 2.80
N MET A 46 1.24 8.49 2.33
CA MET A 46 0.25 7.48 1.93
C MET A 46 -0.72 7.14 3.06
N GLN A 47 -0.22 6.93 4.29
CA GLN A 47 -1.09 6.68 5.45
C GLN A 47 -2.11 7.82 5.66
N ARG A 48 -1.68 9.09 5.55
CA ARG A 48 -2.58 10.24 5.71
C ARG A 48 -3.61 10.32 4.59
N GLU A 49 -3.18 10.11 3.35
CA GLU A 49 -4.05 10.17 2.18
C GLU A 49 -5.10 9.05 2.16
N LEU A 50 -4.70 7.83 2.54
CA LEU A 50 -5.61 6.68 2.62
C LEU A 50 -6.46 6.66 3.90
N GLY A 51 -6.11 7.48 4.90
CA GLY A 51 -6.93 7.68 6.09
C GLY A 51 -8.00 8.77 5.92
N GLY A 52 -8.06 9.44 4.77
CA GLY A 52 -9.03 10.50 4.47
C GLY A 52 -10.37 9.99 3.95
N ASN A 53 -11.38 10.88 3.96
CA ASN A 53 -12.75 10.59 3.49
C ASN A 53 -12.80 10.24 1.99
N GLU A 54 -11.80 10.66 1.22
CA GLU A 54 -11.67 10.35 -0.21
C GLU A 54 -11.46 8.85 -0.45
N PHE A 55 -10.95 8.13 0.54
CA PHE A 55 -10.82 6.69 0.48
C PHE A 55 -12.17 5.99 0.71
N ASP A 56 -13.04 6.56 1.57
CA ASP A 56 -14.35 6.00 1.92
C ASP A 56 -15.31 5.85 0.72
N VAL A 57 -15.09 6.57 -0.39
CA VAL A 57 -15.87 6.40 -1.63
C VAL A 57 -15.38 5.25 -2.53
N THR A 58 -14.15 4.75 -2.30
CA THR A 58 -13.57 3.63 -3.05
C THR A 58 -13.76 2.26 -2.39
N ILE A 59 -14.14 2.28 -1.11
CA ILE A 59 -14.36 1.11 -0.27
C ILE A 59 -15.76 1.22 0.33
N ASN A 60 -16.51 0.12 0.37
CA ASN A 60 -17.94 0.12 0.71
C ASN A 60 -18.28 0.43 2.18
N ARG A 61 -17.69 1.45 2.80
CA ARG A 61 -17.75 1.67 4.25
C ARG A 61 -19.21 1.75 4.73
N GLY A 62 -19.58 0.86 5.66
CA GLY A 62 -20.90 0.82 6.26
C GLY A 62 -22.07 0.34 5.38
N ARG A 63 -21.88 -0.09 4.11
CA ARG A 63 -23.00 -0.62 3.31
C ARG A 63 -23.22 -2.12 3.53
N PRO A 64 -24.49 -2.56 3.58
CA PRO A 64 -24.81 -3.98 3.72
C PRO A 64 -24.37 -4.77 2.49
N PHE A 65 -23.69 -5.90 2.70
CA PHE A 65 -23.32 -6.85 1.66
C PHE A 65 -23.99 -8.19 1.91
N SER A 66 -24.49 -8.84 0.84
CA SER A 66 -25.10 -10.17 0.89
C SER A 66 -24.22 -11.15 0.13
N GLY A 67 -23.59 -12.12 0.82
CA GLY A 67 -22.74 -13.15 0.23
C GLY A 67 -21.38 -13.32 0.94
N HIS A 68 -20.45 -14.05 0.31
CA HIS A 68 -19.07 -14.16 0.77
C HIS A 68 -18.27 -12.90 0.40
N ASP A 69 -17.62 -12.26 1.37
CA ASP A 69 -16.84 -11.03 1.18
C ASP A 69 -15.44 -11.33 0.61
N THR A 70 -15.42 -11.83 -0.63
CA THR A 70 -14.20 -12.22 -1.36
C THR A 70 -13.22 -11.05 -1.51
N HIS A 71 -13.73 -9.83 -1.68
CA HIS A 71 -12.91 -8.62 -1.78
C HIS A 71 -12.09 -8.40 -0.50
N SER A 72 -12.74 -8.44 0.68
CA SER A 72 -12.04 -8.27 1.96
C SER A 72 -10.97 -9.34 2.21
N LEU A 73 -11.21 -10.59 1.79
CA LEU A 73 -10.21 -11.66 1.90
C LEU A 73 -8.99 -11.41 1.00
N ILE A 74 -9.23 -11.05 -0.27
CA ILE A 74 -8.15 -10.69 -1.20
C ILE A 74 -7.38 -9.49 -0.66
N PHE A 75 -8.11 -8.47 -0.21
CA PHE A 75 -7.52 -7.24 0.30
C PHE A 75 -6.65 -7.50 1.54
N GLY A 76 -7.15 -8.26 2.52
CA GLY A 76 -6.36 -8.65 3.70
C GLY A 76 -5.08 -9.39 3.33
N THR A 77 -5.16 -10.34 2.38
CA THR A 77 -3.99 -11.07 1.86
C THR A 77 -2.96 -10.14 1.23
N VAL A 78 -3.43 -9.15 0.46
CA VAL A 78 -2.56 -8.17 -0.21
C VAL A 78 -1.91 -7.23 0.81
N VAL A 79 -2.63 -6.79 1.84
CA VAL A 79 -2.10 -5.95 2.93
C VAL A 79 -1.03 -6.70 3.74
N ASP A 80 -1.25 -7.97 4.06
CA ASP A 80 -0.26 -8.79 4.75
C ASP A 80 0.98 -9.00 3.88
N ARG A 81 0.79 -9.26 2.59
CA ARG A 81 1.91 -9.39 1.66
C ARG A 81 2.69 -8.09 1.54
N PHE A 82 2.01 -6.94 1.51
CA PHE A 82 2.65 -5.62 1.45
C PHE A 82 3.57 -5.42 2.64
N ARG A 83 3.09 -5.74 3.85
CA ARG A 83 3.89 -5.67 5.08
C ARG A 83 5.13 -6.55 4.99
N LEU A 84 4.98 -7.81 4.57
CA LEU A 84 6.08 -8.76 4.48
C LEU A 84 7.13 -8.35 3.44
N ASP A 85 6.71 -7.90 2.27
CA ASP A 85 7.64 -7.50 1.20
C ASP A 85 8.39 -6.20 1.56
N MET A 86 7.74 -5.25 2.23
CA MET A 86 8.41 -4.06 2.77
C MET A 86 9.40 -4.41 3.88
N GLN A 87 9.05 -5.36 4.76
CA GLN A 87 9.98 -5.90 5.76
C GLN A 87 11.21 -6.54 5.11
N ALA A 88 11.03 -7.27 4.01
CA ALA A 88 12.14 -7.86 3.26
C ALA A 88 13.07 -6.80 2.65
N VAL A 89 12.53 -5.69 2.12
CA VAL A 89 13.34 -4.56 1.63
C VAL A 89 14.18 -3.96 2.76
N VAL A 90 13.56 -3.70 3.92
CA VAL A 90 14.27 -3.17 5.09
C VAL A 90 15.38 -4.12 5.54
N PHE A 91 15.08 -5.42 5.63
CA PHE A 91 16.06 -6.43 6.00
C PHE A 91 17.24 -6.48 5.02
N ALA A 92 16.97 -6.55 3.72
CA ALA A 92 18.00 -6.60 2.69
C ALA A 92 18.89 -5.36 2.70
N MET A 93 18.31 -4.17 2.90
CA MET A 93 19.06 -2.92 3.03
C MET A 93 19.99 -2.93 4.25
N LYS A 94 19.47 -3.32 5.41
CA LYS A 94 20.29 -3.42 6.63
C LYS A 94 21.43 -4.41 6.47
N HIS A 95 21.12 -5.59 5.92
CA HIS A 95 22.12 -6.62 5.69
C HIS A 95 23.24 -6.12 4.75
N ARG A 96 22.89 -5.49 3.63
CA ARG A 96 23.87 -4.89 2.72
C ARG A 96 24.77 -3.87 3.42
N ARG A 97 24.19 -3.02 4.28
CA ARG A 97 24.92 -1.97 5.02
C ARG A 97 25.78 -2.52 6.15
N SER A 98 25.42 -3.67 6.73
CA SER A 98 26.18 -4.30 7.81
C SER A 98 27.40 -5.10 7.33
N ILE A 99 27.64 -5.21 6.02
CA ILE A 99 28.80 -5.95 5.49
C ILE A 99 30.08 -5.15 5.76
N ASP A 100 30.87 -5.63 6.72
CA ASP A 100 32.11 -5.02 7.21
C ASP A 100 33.34 -5.95 7.10
N ALA A 101 33.29 -6.94 6.20
CA ALA A 101 34.37 -7.90 5.99
C ALA A 101 35.73 -7.21 5.69
N ARG A 102 36.77 -7.64 6.42
CA ARG A 102 38.14 -7.10 6.31
C ARG A 102 38.85 -7.53 5.02
N ASP A 103 38.54 -8.72 4.54
CA ASP A 103 39.04 -9.24 3.28
C ASP A 103 38.26 -8.63 2.10
N GLY A 104 38.98 -8.03 1.15
CA GLY A 104 38.38 -7.32 0.02
C GLY A 104 37.61 -8.23 -0.94
N ALA A 105 38.07 -9.47 -1.17
CA ALA A 105 37.41 -10.42 -2.04
C ALA A 105 36.11 -10.94 -1.40
N GLN A 106 36.18 -11.35 -0.13
CA GLN A 106 35.01 -11.78 0.63
C GLN A 106 33.97 -10.67 0.75
N ARG A 107 34.41 -9.43 0.98
CA ARG A 107 33.54 -8.26 1.00
C ARG A 107 32.85 -8.04 -0.35
N GLY A 108 33.57 -8.19 -1.45
CA GLY A 108 33.03 -8.06 -2.80
C GLY A 108 31.95 -9.09 -3.11
N GLU A 109 32.19 -10.35 -2.77
CA GLU A 109 31.22 -11.44 -2.94
C GLU A 109 29.97 -11.23 -2.08
N ALA A 110 30.14 -10.89 -0.80
CA ALA A 110 29.03 -10.61 0.10
C ALA A 110 28.17 -9.43 -0.38
N LEU A 111 28.80 -8.34 -0.84
CA LEU A 111 28.08 -7.19 -1.41
C LEU A 111 27.34 -7.55 -2.68
N THR A 112 27.90 -8.41 -3.53
CA THR A 112 27.26 -8.88 -4.77
C THR A 112 25.98 -9.65 -4.44
N GLN A 113 26.04 -10.59 -3.50
CA GLN A 113 24.87 -11.36 -3.06
C GLN A 113 23.82 -10.45 -2.39
N ALA A 114 24.24 -9.57 -1.49
CA ALA A 114 23.33 -8.63 -0.82
C ALA A 114 22.62 -7.68 -1.81
N ASN A 115 23.32 -7.22 -2.86
CA ASN A 115 22.71 -6.43 -3.92
C ASN A 115 21.66 -7.23 -4.71
N ALA A 116 21.92 -8.50 -5.01
CA ALA A 116 20.96 -9.37 -5.70
C ALA A 116 19.70 -9.62 -4.84
N HIS A 117 19.87 -9.87 -3.54
CA HIS A 117 18.76 -10.01 -2.60
C HIS A 117 17.95 -8.72 -2.45
N LEU A 118 18.63 -7.57 -2.37
CA LEU A 118 17.96 -6.27 -2.34
C LEU A 118 17.16 -6.02 -3.63
N ALA A 119 17.73 -6.29 -4.80
CA ALA A 119 17.03 -6.15 -6.08
C ALA A 119 15.76 -7.01 -6.12
N THR A 120 15.85 -8.26 -5.64
CA THR A 120 14.70 -9.18 -5.55
C THR A 120 13.64 -8.65 -4.59
N ALA A 121 14.03 -8.19 -3.40
CA ALA A 121 13.11 -7.64 -2.42
C ALA A 121 12.38 -6.39 -2.95
N LYS A 122 13.11 -5.49 -3.63
CA LYS A 122 12.52 -4.31 -4.29
C LYS A 122 11.48 -4.72 -5.34
N GLN A 123 11.77 -5.72 -6.14
CA GLN A 123 10.85 -6.19 -7.18
C GLN A 123 9.54 -6.73 -6.57
N TYR A 124 9.62 -7.55 -5.53
CA TYR A 124 8.42 -8.01 -4.82
C TYR A 124 7.65 -6.86 -4.16
N ALA A 125 8.35 -5.92 -3.53
CA ALA A 125 7.71 -4.74 -2.95
C ALA A 125 6.99 -3.90 -4.02
N GLN A 126 7.59 -3.71 -5.20
CA GLN A 126 6.93 -3.01 -6.32
C GLN A 126 5.68 -3.76 -6.80
N PHE A 127 5.75 -5.08 -6.97
CA PHE A 127 4.58 -5.88 -7.36
C PHE A 127 3.45 -5.77 -6.33
N THR A 128 3.78 -5.86 -5.05
CA THR A 128 2.76 -5.85 -4.01
C THR A 128 2.20 -4.46 -3.75
N VAL A 129 2.98 -3.39 -3.91
CA VAL A 129 2.45 -2.02 -3.97
C VAL A 129 1.44 -1.89 -5.12
N GLY A 130 1.76 -2.39 -6.32
CA GLY A 130 0.81 -2.41 -7.43
C GLY A 130 -0.50 -3.11 -7.08
N ARG A 131 -0.40 -4.33 -6.54
CA ARG A 131 -1.57 -5.12 -6.10
C ARG A 131 -2.36 -4.43 -4.99
N LEU A 132 -1.69 -3.77 -4.06
CA LEU A 132 -2.34 -3.04 -2.97
C LEU A 132 -3.24 -1.95 -3.53
N PHE A 133 -2.72 -1.11 -4.42
CA PHE A 133 -3.52 -0.05 -5.05
C PHE A 133 -4.63 -0.60 -5.97
N ASP A 134 -4.41 -1.75 -6.60
CA ASP A 134 -5.44 -2.40 -7.41
C ASP A 134 -6.57 -3.01 -6.54
N ALA A 135 -6.24 -3.51 -5.35
CA ALA A 135 -7.18 -4.12 -4.40
C ALA A 135 -7.85 -3.11 -3.45
N VAL A 136 -7.29 -1.90 -3.34
CA VAL A 136 -7.86 -0.79 -2.59
C VAL A 136 -9.23 -0.37 -3.16
N VAL A 137 -9.41 -0.46 -4.48
CA VAL A 137 -10.64 -0.02 -5.16
C VAL A 137 -11.56 -1.20 -5.37
N ASP A 138 -12.69 -1.21 -4.66
CA ASP A 138 -13.72 -2.24 -4.84
C ASP A 138 -14.54 -1.94 -6.09
N ARG A 139 -14.29 -2.69 -7.16
CA ARG A 139 -14.91 -2.47 -8.48
C ARG A 139 -16.43 -2.60 -8.45
N ASP A 140 -16.97 -3.50 -7.62
CA ASP A 140 -18.41 -3.71 -7.52
C ASP A 140 -19.08 -2.52 -6.83
N VAL A 141 -18.41 -1.94 -5.83
CA VAL A 141 -18.87 -0.73 -5.12
C VAL A 141 -18.83 0.47 -6.03
N LEU A 142 -17.72 0.63 -6.75
CA LEU A 142 -17.57 1.70 -7.73
C LEU A 142 -18.70 1.62 -8.76
N LYS A 143 -19.01 0.42 -9.27
CA LYS A 143 -20.13 0.20 -10.18
C LYS A 143 -21.47 0.54 -9.53
N GLN A 144 -21.74 0.10 -8.30
CA GLN A 144 -22.98 0.44 -7.58
C GLN A 144 -23.17 1.95 -7.38
N ILE A 145 -22.11 2.68 -7.05
CA ILE A 145 -22.17 4.14 -6.90
C ILE A 145 -22.48 4.82 -8.24
N LEU A 146 -21.79 4.40 -9.32
CA LEU A 146 -22.01 4.93 -10.66
C LEU A 146 -23.43 4.61 -11.17
N ASP A 147 -23.91 3.38 -10.96
CA ASP A 147 -25.25 2.93 -11.36
C ASP A 147 -26.35 3.67 -10.57
N ALA A 148 -26.19 3.87 -9.26
CA ALA A 148 -27.13 4.64 -8.43
C ALA A 148 -27.15 6.14 -8.79
N THR A 149 -26.04 6.65 -9.31
CA THR A 149 -25.93 8.03 -9.79
C THR A 149 -26.70 8.22 -11.10
N SER A 150 -26.69 7.22 -11.99
CA SER A 150 -27.41 7.26 -13.27
C SER A 150 -28.94 7.35 -13.12
N THR A 151 -29.49 6.84 -12.02
CA THR A 151 -30.93 6.84 -11.73
C THR A 151 -31.41 8.08 -10.98
N THR A 152 -30.51 8.86 -10.38
CA THR A 152 -30.86 10.01 -9.52
C THR A 152 -30.41 11.33 -10.16
N ARG A 153 -31.24 11.89 -11.05
CA ARG A 153 -31.02 13.21 -11.69
C ARG A 153 -30.89 14.32 -10.64
N GLY A 154 -29.67 14.65 -10.21
CA GLY A 154 -29.40 15.84 -9.37
C GLY A 154 -28.23 15.75 -8.40
N ARG A 155 -27.79 14.55 -7.99
CA ARG A 155 -26.67 14.36 -7.04
C ARG A 155 -25.31 14.03 -7.68
N ALA A 156 -25.33 13.72 -8.98
CA ALA A 156 -24.25 13.13 -9.76
C ALA A 156 -22.89 13.86 -9.81
N PRO A 157 -22.80 15.20 -9.87
CA PRO A 157 -21.52 15.85 -10.16
C PRO A 157 -20.49 15.77 -9.01
N ALA A 158 -20.97 15.81 -7.76
CA ALA A 158 -20.09 15.88 -6.59
C ALA A 158 -19.47 14.52 -6.24
N GLU A 159 -20.25 13.44 -6.32
CA GLU A 159 -19.76 12.08 -6.06
C GLU A 159 -18.81 11.60 -7.16
N GLN A 160 -19.12 11.90 -8.43
CA GLN A 160 -18.23 11.60 -9.56
C GLN A 160 -16.90 12.34 -9.44
N LYS A 161 -16.94 13.63 -9.06
CA LYS A 161 -15.74 14.43 -8.82
C LYS A 161 -14.89 13.87 -7.68
N GLY A 162 -15.52 13.43 -6.58
CA GLY A 162 -14.84 12.80 -5.45
C GLY A 162 -14.16 11.49 -5.84
N ILE A 163 -14.80 10.66 -6.68
CA ILE A 163 -14.22 9.41 -7.20
C ILE A 163 -12.98 9.69 -8.06
N GLU A 164 -13.05 10.64 -8.99
CA GLU A 164 -11.90 10.97 -9.86
C GLU A 164 -10.74 11.59 -9.06
N GLU A 165 -11.04 12.43 -8.07
CA GLU A 165 -10.03 12.96 -7.16
C GLU A 165 -9.37 11.85 -6.33
N ALA A 166 -10.15 10.91 -5.81
CA ALA A 166 -9.63 9.75 -5.09
C ALA A 166 -8.72 8.88 -5.97
N LYS A 167 -9.15 8.55 -7.20
CA LYS A 167 -8.34 7.81 -8.18
C LYS A 167 -7.02 8.52 -8.47
N ARG A 168 -7.05 9.85 -8.65
CA ARG A 168 -5.84 10.64 -8.89
C ARG A 168 -4.89 10.59 -7.70
N LYS A 169 -5.37 10.84 -6.48
CA LYS A 169 -4.56 10.75 -5.25
C LYS A 169 -3.96 9.35 -5.08
N LEU A 170 -4.75 8.29 -5.31
CA LEU A 170 -4.27 6.90 -5.27
C LEU A 170 -3.18 6.65 -6.31
N SER A 171 -3.35 7.14 -7.53
CA SER A 171 -2.35 7.03 -8.58
C SER A 171 -1.05 7.77 -8.21
N ASP A 172 -1.16 9.01 -7.73
CA ASP A 172 -0.01 9.82 -7.33
C ASP A 172 0.75 9.18 -6.15
N ALA A 173 0.04 8.64 -5.16
CA ALA A 173 0.63 7.87 -4.07
C ALA A 173 1.35 6.61 -4.57
N ARG A 174 0.71 5.83 -5.47
CA ARG A 174 1.32 4.66 -6.11
C ARG A 174 2.63 5.02 -6.79
N TYR A 175 2.64 6.07 -7.61
CA TYR A 175 3.85 6.52 -8.32
C TYR A 175 4.97 6.93 -7.37
N ARG A 176 4.66 7.68 -6.31
CA ARG A 176 5.67 8.11 -5.33
C ARG A 176 6.30 6.95 -4.58
N ILE A 177 5.51 5.99 -4.10
CA ILE A 177 6.01 4.82 -3.39
C ILE A 177 6.86 3.93 -4.31
N LEU A 178 6.38 3.66 -5.52
CA LEU A 178 7.15 2.88 -6.51
C LEU A 178 8.47 3.58 -6.87
N GLY A 179 8.44 4.91 -7.00
CA GLY A 179 9.63 5.73 -7.23
C GLY A 179 10.60 5.71 -6.04
N ALA A 180 10.09 5.78 -4.80
CA ALA A 180 10.89 5.67 -3.59
C ALA A 180 11.58 4.31 -3.49
N ILE A 181 10.84 3.22 -3.70
CA ILE A 181 11.41 1.86 -3.76
C ILE A 181 12.44 1.78 -4.89
N GLY A 182 12.14 2.29 -6.08
CA GLY A 182 13.04 2.23 -7.24
C GLY A 182 14.40 2.88 -6.98
N ARG A 183 14.43 3.98 -6.23
CA ARG A 183 15.64 4.77 -5.90
C ARG A 183 16.52 4.19 -4.78
N MET A 184 16.04 3.20 -4.02
CA MET A 184 16.82 2.50 -2.98
C MET A 184 17.89 1.57 -3.57
#